data_AF-A0A7K6G6C2-F1
#
_entry.id   AF-A0A7K6G6C2-F1
#
_cell.length_a   1.000
_cell.length_b   1.000
_cell.length_c   1.000
_cell.angle_alpha   90.00
_cell.angle_beta   90.00
_cell.angle_gamma   90.00
#
_symmetry.space_group_name_H-M   'P 1'
#
loop_
_entity.id
_entity.type
_entity.pdbx_description
1 polymer ?
#
loop_
_entity_poly.entity_id
_entity_poly.type
_entity_poly.pdbx_seq_one_letter_code
_entity_poly.pdbx_strand_id
1 'polypeptide(L)'
;PSQVSFILELEFSCSVLLDRAEVMLQATSGSTEVTPEDNMVKLSVPIHYEPELFLSSNTNLHRYEIHPLGSFTHSSGPEFTTTVKVQNLGCYPIENVTLHMALPALGHRQATILSVTHVLADNATCMLRLSPEGTRVVPVPPEDLLHTDR
;
A
#
# COMPACT_ATOMS: atom_id res chain seq x y z
N PRO A 1 -2.88 -53.99 -5.60
CA PRO A 1 -3.34 -52.60 -5.80
C PRO A 1 -2.27 -51.74 -6.49
N SER A 2 -2.59 -51.20 -7.65
CA SER A 2 -1.79 -50.19 -8.35
C SER A 2 -2.29 -48.80 -7.97
N GLN A 3 -1.43 -47.99 -7.36
CA GLN A 3 -1.72 -46.60 -7.00
C GLN A 3 -0.91 -45.68 -7.93
N VAL A 4 -1.52 -44.60 -8.38
CA VAL A 4 -0.84 -43.56 -9.17
C VAL A 4 -1.03 -42.22 -8.48
N SER A 5 0.00 -41.40 -8.49
CA SER A 5 0.01 -40.06 -7.92
C SER A 5 0.33 -39.05 -9.01
N PHE A 6 -0.34 -37.91 -8.99
CA PHE A 6 -0.13 -36.82 -9.93
C PHE A 6 0.04 -35.50 -9.18
N ILE A 7 0.80 -34.58 -9.78
CA ILE A 7 0.92 -33.19 -9.34
C ILE A 7 0.27 -32.33 -10.41
N LEU A 8 -0.56 -31.37 -9.98
CA LEU A 8 -1.19 -30.39 -10.84
C LEU A 8 -0.60 -29.02 -10.50
N GLU A 9 0.04 -28.40 -11.47
CA GLU A 9 0.53 -27.02 -11.37
C GLU A 9 -0.43 -26.11 -12.13
N LEU A 10 -0.84 -25.02 -11.50
CA LEU A 10 -1.78 -24.04 -12.03
C LEU A 10 -1.10 -22.69 -12.06
N GLU A 11 -1.11 -22.04 -13.23
CA GLU A 11 -0.65 -20.66 -13.40
C GLU A 11 -1.86 -19.76 -13.57
N PHE A 12 -1.90 -18.65 -12.81
CA PHE A 12 -3.00 -17.70 -12.85
C PHE A 12 -2.65 -16.50 -13.71
N SER A 13 -3.64 -16.00 -14.46
CA SER A 13 -3.46 -14.84 -15.32
C SER A 13 -3.30 -13.56 -14.51
N CYS A 14 -2.37 -12.70 -14.93
CA CYS A 14 -2.25 -11.34 -14.41
C CYS A 14 -3.41 -10.42 -14.84
N SER A 15 -4.18 -10.78 -15.87
CA SER A 15 -5.27 -9.95 -16.39
C SER A 15 -6.64 -10.33 -15.82
N VAL A 16 -6.78 -11.52 -15.24
CA VAL A 16 -8.04 -12.06 -14.71
C VAL A 16 -7.77 -12.69 -13.36
N LEU A 17 -8.24 -12.02 -12.30
CA LEU A 17 -8.12 -12.49 -10.93
C LEU A 17 -9.28 -13.42 -10.59
N LEU A 18 -8.95 -14.59 -10.06
CA LEU A 18 -9.91 -15.59 -9.59
C LEU A 18 -9.87 -15.62 -8.06
N ASP A 19 -11.02 -15.68 -7.41
CA ASP A 19 -11.09 -15.86 -5.96
C ASP A 19 -10.87 -17.33 -5.54
N ARG A 20 -11.14 -18.26 -6.45
CA ARG A 20 -11.02 -19.71 -6.23
C ARG A 20 -10.58 -20.45 -7.50
N ALA A 21 -9.84 -21.54 -7.29
CA ALA A 21 -9.61 -22.58 -8.29
C ALA A 21 -10.52 -23.78 -7.99
N GLU A 22 -11.34 -24.18 -8.97
CA GLU A 22 -12.12 -25.41 -8.90
C GLU A 22 -11.52 -26.48 -9.81
N VAL A 23 -11.20 -27.64 -9.25
CA VAL A 23 -10.66 -28.78 -10.00
C VAL A 23 -11.58 -29.98 -9.79
N MET A 24 -12.10 -30.52 -10.88
CA MET A 24 -12.88 -31.76 -10.88
C MET A 24 -12.03 -32.87 -11.48
N LEU A 25 -11.82 -33.92 -10.70
CA LEU A 25 -11.10 -35.12 -11.13
C LEU A 25 -12.10 -36.26 -11.23
N GLN A 26 -12.10 -36.94 -12.37
CA GLN A 26 -12.94 -38.11 -12.61
C GLN A 26 -12.05 -39.27 -13.08
N ALA A 27 -12.14 -40.42 -12.42
CA ALA A 27 -11.57 -41.66 -12.89
C ALA A 27 -12.57 -42.38 -13.80
N THR A 28 -12.10 -42.92 -14.93
CA THR A 28 -12.94 -43.70 -15.86
C THR A 28 -12.22 -44.96 -16.30
N SER A 29 -12.96 -46.05 -16.48
CA SER A 29 -12.44 -47.32 -17.01
C SER A 29 -13.31 -47.84 -18.16
N GLY A 30 -12.82 -48.84 -18.90
CA GLY A 30 -13.59 -49.48 -19.98
C GLY A 30 -14.62 -50.52 -19.51
N SER A 31 -14.71 -50.79 -18.20
CA SER A 31 -15.68 -51.74 -17.63
C SER A 31 -17.00 -51.06 -17.26
N THR A 32 -18.09 -51.82 -17.23
CA THR A 32 -19.37 -51.35 -16.70
C THR A 32 -19.29 -51.24 -15.18
N GLU A 33 -19.51 -50.04 -14.67
CA GLU A 33 -19.37 -49.71 -13.26
C GLU A 33 -20.71 -49.63 -12.54
N VAL A 34 -20.75 -50.06 -11.28
CA VAL A 34 -21.97 -50.10 -10.47
C VAL A 34 -22.20 -48.78 -9.72
N THR A 35 -21.12 -48.06 -9.37
CA THR A 35 -21.15 -46.85 -8.54
C THR A 35 -20.37 -45.68 -9.16
N PRO A 36 -20.70 -45.23 -10.38
CA PRO A 36 -19.89 -44.24 -11.11
C PRO A 36 -19.68 -42.89 -10.38
N GLU A 37 -20.53 -42.57 -9.41
CA GLU A 37 -20.46 -41.33 -8.62
C GLU A 37 -19.26 -41.29 -7.65
N ASP A 38 -18.70 -42.45 -7.27
CA ASP A 38 -17.56 -42.52 -6.34
C ASP A 38 -16.21 -42.22 -7.01
N ASN A 39 -16.19 -42.16 -8.34
CA ASN A 39 -15.01 -41.87 -9.13
C ASN A 39 -14.72 -40.39 -9.32
N MET A 40 -15.55 -39.52 -8.73
CA MET A 40 -15.44 -38.08 -8.85
C MET A 40 -15.02 -37.43 -7.54
N VAL A 41 -14.07 -36.49 -7.64
CA VAL A 41 -13.73 -35.59 -6.54
C VAL A 41 -13.67 -34.15 -7.06
N LYS A 42 -14.27 -33.23 -6.29
CA LYS A 42 -14.18 -31.79 -6.53
C LYS A 42 -13.31 -31.15 -5.45
N LEU A 43 -12.28 -30.43 -5.89
CA LEU A 43 -11.41 -29.62 -5.05
C LEU A 43 -11.73 -28.14 -5.28
N SER A 44 -11.82 -27.37 -4.21
CA SER A 44 -11.99 -25.90 -4.27
C SER A 44 -10.93 -25.25 -3.39
N VAL A 45 -10.05 -24.48 -4.01
CA VAL A 45 -8.90 -23.84 -3.34
C VAL A 45 -9.06 -22.33 -3.42
N PRO A 46 -9.11 -21.60 -2.28
CA PRO A 46 -9.13 -20.14 -2.31
C PRO A 46 -7.79 -19.58 -2.81
N ILE A 47 -7.86 -18.51 -3.59
CA ILE A 47 -6.69 -17.81 -4.12
C ILE A 47 -6.61 -16.45 -3.43
N HIS A 48 -5.45 -16.15 -2.87
CA HIS A 48 -5.14 -14.86 -2.28
C HIS A 48 -4.01 -14.21 -3.07
N TYR A 49 -4.19 -12.92 -3.39
CA TYR A 49 -3.21 -12.12 -4.10
C TYR A 49 -2.57 -11.14 -3.13
N GLU A 50 -1.24 -11.04 -3.18
CA GLU A 50 -0.46 -10.09 -2.40
C GLU A 50 0.08 -8.97 -3.32
N PRO A 51 -0.52 -7.77 -3.28
CA PRO A 51 -0.14 -6.69 -4.19
C PRO A 51 1.28 -6.21 -3.90
N GLU A 52 2.06 -6.01 -4.96
CA GLU A 52 3.41 -5.47 -4.85
C GLU A 52 3.40 -3.96 -5.12
N LEU A 53 3.14 -3.17 -4.07
CA LEU A 53 3.12 -1.72 -4.13
C LEU A 53 4.44 -1.13 -3.61
N PHE A 54 5.02 -0.21 -4.37
CA PHE A 54 6.20 0.54 -3.99
C PHE A 54 5.88 2.02 -3.78
N LEU A 55 6.26 2.54 -2.61
CA LEU A 55 6.09 3.93 -2.24
C LEU A 55 7.45 4.63 -2.25
N SER A 56 7.54 5.75 -2.96
CA SER A 56 8.72 6.62 -2.93
C SER A 56 8.33 8.07 -2.73
N SER A 57 9.25 8.86 -2.18
CA SER A 57 9.08 10.30 -2.02
C SER A 57 10.34 11.06 -2.44
N ASN A 58 10.17 12.27 -2.92
CA ASN A 58 11.26 13.18 -3.26
C ASN A 58 10.88 14.61 -2.90
N THR A 59 11.81 15.38 -2.34
CA THR A 59 11.60 16.80 -2.00
C THR A 59 12.66 17.67 -2.66
N ASN A 60 12.31 18.89 -3.04
CA ASN A 60 13.29 19.87 -3.54
C ASN A 60 14.06 20.56 -2.40
N LEU A 61 13.66 20.38 -1.14
CA LEU A 61 14.33 20.92 0.04
C LEU A 61 14.40 19.85 1.14
N HIS A 62 15.61 19.33 1.36
CA HIS A 62 15.86 18.32 2.40
C HIS A 62 16.28 18.93 3.74
N ARG A 63 16.82 20.16 3.72
CA ARG A 63 17.31 20.85 4.91
C ARG A 63 17.12 22.35 4.74
N TYR A 64 16.65 22.99 5.81
CA TYR A 64 16.59 24.44 5.91
C TYR A 64 17.37 24.91 7.13
N GLU A 65 18.34 25.81 6.91
CA GLU A 65 19.13 26.40 7.98
C GLU A 65 18.48 27.70 8.47
N ILE A 66 18.12 27.71 9.75
CA ILE A 66 17.52 28.87 10.40
C ILE A 66 18.64 29.84 10.75
N HIS A 67 18.57 31.04 10.17
CA HIS A 67 19.49 32.12 10.48
C HIS A 67 18.98 32.94 11.67
N PRO A 68 19.85 33.60 12.46
CA PRO A 68 19.44 34.43 13.58
C PRO A 68 18.42 35.51 13.19
N LEU A 69 17.58 35.92 14.15
CA LEU A 69 16.55 36.95 13.94
C LEU A 69 17.13 38.20 13.25
N GLY A 70 16.49 38.63 12.16
CA GLY A 70 16.80 39.88 11.45
C GLY A 70 17.37 39.73 10.04
N SER A 71 17.68 38.51 9.58
CA SER A 71 18.18 38.28 8.21
C SER A 71 17.15 37.71 7.23
N PHE A 72 15.89 37.53 7.64
CA PHE A 72 14.86 36.95 6.78
C PHE A 72 14.29 38.02 5.83
N THR A 73 14.43 37.79 4.52
CA THR A 73 13.81 38.62 3.48
C THR A 73 12.33 38.27 3.26
N HIS A 74 11.87 37.11 3.75
CA HIS A 74 10.50 36.61 3.60
C HIS A 74 9.87 36.31 4.97
N SER A 75 8.59 36.70 5.13
CA SER A 75 7.83 36.56 6.38
C SER A 75 7.35 35.13 6.67
N SER A 76 7.24 34.30 5.64
CA SER A 76 6.98 32.86 5.69
C SER A 76 8.24 32.17 5.17
N GLY A 77 8.67 31.08 5.80
CA GLY A 77 9.90 30.36 5.43
C GLY A 77 9.95 29.88 3.97
N PRO A 78 10.97 29.09 3.58
CA PRO A 78 11.12 28.65 2.19
C PRO A 78 9.93 27.79 1.77
N GLU A 79 9.47 27.98 0.53
CA GLU A 79 8.56 27.04 -0.10
C GLU A 79 9.33 25.81 -0.57
N PHE A 80 8.73 24.64 -0.38
CA PHE A 80 9.25 23.38 -0.87
C PHE A 80 8.11 22.47 -1.32
N THR A 81 8.47 21.52 -2.18
CA THR A 81 7.55 20.57 -2.79
C THR A 81 8.03 19.17 -2.47
N THR A 82 7.17 18.39 -1.83
CA THR A 82 7.35 16.95 -1.65
C THR A 82 6.42 16.21 -2.60
N THR A 83 7.01 15.42 -3.49
CA THR A 83 6.28 14.53 -4.39
C THR A 83 6.30 13.12 -3.81
N VAL A 84 5.13 12.49 -3.74
CA VAL A 84 4.98 11.09 -3.33
C VAL A 84 4.46 10.29 -4.53
N LYS A 85 5.05 9.13 -4.78
CA LYS A 85 4.71 8.23 -5.89
C LYS A 85 4.34 6.86 -5.35
N VAL A 86 3.19 6.35 -5.81
CA VAL A 86 2.77 4.96 -5.59
C VAL A 86 2.93 4.24 -6.93
N GLN A 87 3.64 3.12 -6.91
CA GLN A 87 3.89 2.30 -8.09
C GLN A 87 3.40 0.88 -7.83
N ASN A 88 2.68 0.31 -8.80
CA ASN A 88 2.39 -1.12 -8.81
C ASN A 88 3.54 -1.83 -9.53
N LEU A 89 4.32 -2.62 -8.79
CA LEU A 89 5.38 -3.47 -9.33
C LEU A 89 4.86 -4.87 -9.69
N GLY A 90 3.65 -5.22 -9.22
CA GLY A 90 2.99 -6.47 -9.52
C GLY A 90 2.43 -6.50 -10.95
N CYS A 91 2.07 -7.70 -11.40
CA CYS A 91 1.60 -7.89 -12.77
C CYS A 91 0.09 -7.65 -12.97
N TYR A 92 -0.70 -7.70 -11.89
CA TYR A 92 -2.15 -7.53 -11.94
C TYR A 92 -2.60 -6.12 -11.53
N PRO A 93 -3.70 -5.61 -12.11
CA PRO A 93 -4.23 -4.30 -11.76
C PRO A 93 -4.75 -4.29 -10.32
N ILE A 94 -4.56 -3.16 -9.65
CA ILE A 94 -5.05 -2.91 -8.29
C ILE A 94 -5.99 -1.71 -8.36
N GLU A 95 -7.19 -1.87 -7.81
CA GLU A 95 -8.20 -0.83 -7.76
C GLU A 95 -8.38 -0.31 -6.33
N ASN A 96 -8.97 0.88 -6.20
CA ASN A 96 -9.35 1.48 -4.92
C ASN A 96 -8.18 1.68 -3.92
N VAL A 97 -6.97 1.91 -4.44
CA VAL A 97 -5.79 2.22 -3.61
C VAL A 97 -6.00 3.56 -2.92
N THR A 98 -5.90 3.57 -1.59
CA THR A 98 -5.98 4.78 -0.76
C THR A 98 -4.68 4.97 0.00
N LEU A 99 -4.04 6.13 -0.18
CA LEU A 99 -2.86 6.52 0.58
C LEU A 99 -3.24 7.55 1.65
N HIS A 100 -2.98 7.23 2.92
CA HIS A 100 -3.10 8.15 4.03
C HIS A 100 -1.73 8.69 4.42
N MET A 101 -1.58 10.02 4.41
CA MET A 101 -0.35 10.69 4.80
C MET A 101 -0.62 11.68 5.93
N ALA A 102 0.20 11.63 6.97
CA ALA A 102 0.21 12.64 8.02
C ALA A 102 1.32 13.65 7.73
N LEU A 103 0.96 14.92 7.66
CA LEU A 103 1.91 16.02 7.51
C LEU A 103 2.02 16.77 8.84
N PRO A 104 3.25 17.05 9.34
CA PRO A 104 3.41 17.85 10.53
C PRO A 104 2.93 19.27 10.23
N ALA A 105 1.98 19.81 11.00
CA ALA A 105 1.48 21.17 10.81
C ALA A 105 1.84 22.10 11.99
N LEU A 106 1.86 21.54 13.20
CA LEU A 106 2.02 22.26 14.45
C LEU A 106 3.22 21.72 15.25
N GLY A 107 4.00 22.63 15.81
CA GLY A 107 5.09 22.36 16.75
C GLY A 107 4.71 22.69 18.20
N HIS A 108 5.74 22.93 19.03
CA HIS A 108 5.56 23.27 20.44
C HIS A 108 4.64 24.49 20.62
N ARG A 109 3.75 24.45 21.62
CA ARG A 109 2.73 25.48 21.90
C ARG A 109 1.83 25.82 20.70
N GLN A 110 1.56 24.85 19.83
CA GLN A 110 0.72 25.02 18.65
C GLN A 110 1.26 26.06 17.65
N ALA A 111 2.57 26.31 17.64
CA ALA A 111 3.18 27.14 16.62
C ALA A 111 3.10 26.44 15.26
N THR A 112 2.57 27.10 14.23
CA THR A 112 2.55 26.56 12.87
C THR A 112 3.99 26.42 12.36
N ILE A 113 4.37 25.19 11.97
CA ILE A 113 5.71 24.88 11.44
C ILE A 113 5.68 24.55 9.95
N LEU A 114 4.52 24.22 9.41
CA LEU A 114 4.32 23.91 8.00
C LEU A 114 2.88 24.23 7.62
N SER A 115 2.72 24.85 6.46
CA SER A 115 1.43 25.12 5.84
C SER A 115 1.42 24.51 4.45
N VAL A 116 0.36 23.77 4.12
CA VAL A 116 0.19 23.23 2.77
C VAL A 116 -0.47 24.31 1.93
N THR A 117 0.26 24.83 0.94
CA THR A 117 -0.24 25.87 0.03
C THR A 117 -1.04 25.27 -1.12
N HIS A 118 -0.55 24.18 -1.72
CA HIS A 118 -1.18 23.50 -2.84
C HIS A 118 -1.00 21.98 -2.76
N VAL A 119 -1.97 21.25 -3.32
CA VAL A 119 -1.88 19.80 -3.54
C VAL A 119 -2.11 19.56 -5.02
N LEU A 120 -1.12 18.91 -5.66
CA LEU A 120 -1.20 18.50 -7.05
C LEU A 120 -1.25 16.97 -7.11
N ALA A 121 -2.10 16.43 -7.96
CA ALA A 121 -2.28 15.00 -8.13
C ALA A 121 -2.29 14.66 -9.62
N ASP A 122 -1.67 13.54 -9.98
CA ASP A 122 -1.71 12.96 -11.31
C ASP A 122 -2.38 11.59 -11.22
N ASN A 123 -3.45 11.38 -12.00
CA ASN A 123 -4.29 10.18 -11.99
C ASN A 123 -4.80 9.75 -10.60
N ALA A 124 -4.99 10.72 -9.68
CA ALA A 124 -5.50 10.47 -8.35
C ALA A 124 -6.37 11.64 -7.87
N THR A 125 -7.22 11.38 -6.88
CA THR A 125 -7.94 12.44 -6.15
C THR A 125 -7.32 12.58 -4.76
N CYS A 126 -7.14 13.82 -4.31
CA CYS A 126 -6.55 14.12 -3.01
C CYS A 126 -7.48 15.00 -2.19
N MET A 127 -7.57 14.72 -0.89
CA MET A 127 -8.28 15.55 0.06
C MET A 127 -7.34 15.89 1.22
N LEU A 128 -7.04 17.18 1.37
CA LEU A 128 -6.36 17.67 2.56
C LEU A 128 -7.38 17.77 3.70
N ARG A 129 -7.11 17.09 4.81
CA ARG A 129 -7.88 17.21 6.05
C ARG A 129 -7.05 17.93 7.09
N LEU A 130 -7.54 19.09 7.53
CA LEU A 130 -6.97 19.78 8.68
C LEU A 130 -7.30 18.99 9.95
N SER A 131 -6.33 18.89 10.86
CA SER A 131 -6.59 18.30 12.18
C SER A 131 -7.64 19.15 12.90
N PRO A 132 -8.65 18.55 13.56
CA PRO A 132 -9.63 19.30 14.33
C PRO A 132 -8.95 20.15 15.40
N GLU A 133 -9.46 21.37 15.63
CA GLU A 133 -8.99 22.22 16.72
C GLU A 133 -9.08 21.46 18.06
N GLY A 134 -7.98 21.43 18.81
CA GLY A 134 -7.90 20.73 20.11
C GLY A 134 -7.08 19.44 20.12
N THR A 135 -6.50 19.00 19.00
CA THR A 135 -5.55 17.88 19.01
C THR A 135 -4.32 18.24 19.86
N ARG A 136 -4.19 17.60 21.02
CA ARG A 136 -3.06 17.81 21.94
C ARG A 136 -1.80 17.23 21.32
N VAL A 137 -1.01 18.08 20.67
CA VAL A 137 0.32 17.70 20.16
C VAL A 137 1.24 17.51 21.37
N VAL A 138 1.55 16.26 21.70
CA VAL A 138 2.60 15.94 22.67
C VAL A 138 3.93 16.15 21.96
N PRO A 139 4.80 17.07 22.42
CA PRO A 139 6.13 17.20 21.86
C PRO A 139 6.86 15.86 22.00
N VAL A 140 7.37 15.32 20.90
CA VAL A 140 8.26 14.18 20.93
C VAL A 140 9.66 14.71 21.27
N PRO A 141 10.25 14.33 22.41
CA PRO A 141 11.60 14.72 22.76
C PRO A 141 12.62 14.27 21.69
N PRO A 142 13.70 15.03 21.45
CA PRO A 142 14.73 14.68 20.47
C PRO A 142 15.33 13.28 20.68
N GLU A 143 15.46 12.86 21.93
CA GLU A 143 15.94 11.53 22.32
C GLU A 143 15.07 10.39 21.79
N ASP A 144 13.75 10.60 21.69
CA ASP A 144 12.80 9.60 21.19
C ASP A 144 12.79 9.53 19.65
N LEU A 145 13.34 10.54 18.96
CA LEU A 145 13.48 10.56 17.49
C LEU A 145 14.75 9.85 16.99
N LEU A 146 15.69 9.53 17.89
CA LEU A 146 16.96 8.85 17.57
C LEU A 146 16.80 7.32 17.51
N HIS A 147 15.66 6.79 17.92
CA HIS A 147 15.33 5.37 17.84
C HIS A 147 14.71 5.03 16.49
N THR A 148 15.45 5.23 15.40
CA THR A 148 15.20 4.46 14.18
C THR A 148 15.75 3.06 14.42
N ASP A 149 14.84 2.09 14.57
CA ASP A 149 15.15 0.66 14.75
C ASP A 149 16.25 0.17 13.80
N ARG A 150 17.18 -0.60 14.35
CA ARG A 150 18.23 -1.34 13.65
C ARG A 150 17.75 -2.74 13.33
#